data_AF-A0A4Q3IGM4-F1
#
_entry.id   AF-A0A4Q3IGM4-F1
#
_cell.length_a   1.000
_cell.length_b   1.000
_cell.length_c   1.000
_cell.angle_alpha   90.00
_cell.angle_beta   90.00
_cell.angle_gamma   90.00
#
_symmetry.space_group_name_H-M   'P 1'
#
loop_
_entity.id
_entity.type
_entity.pdbx_description
1 polymer ?
#
loop_
_entity_poly.entity_id
_entity_poly.type
_entity_poly.pdbx_seq_one_letter_code
_entity_poly.pdbx_strand_id
1 'polypeptide(L)'
;MTASFAPASQGRIALLGAPIEVGASRRGALMGPAGLRTAGLVGVLESLGYAVSDHGDILPRDLTPVDGPAPANARFYNEIAAWMRALSARAYELARSGDTPIFLGGDHSLSMGSVN
;
A
#
# COMPACT_ATOMS: atom_id res chain seq x y z
N MET A 1 -3.20 15.78 41.16
CA MET A 1 -3.93 14.71 40.44
C MET A 1 -4.18 15.21 39.02
N THR A 2 -3.26 14.91 38.10
CA THR A 2 -3.43 15.23 36.68
C THR A 2 -4.26 14.13 36.04
N ALA A 3 -5.50 14.43 35.67
CA ALA A 3 -6.31 13.53 34.87
C ALA A 3 -5.66 13.41 33.49
N SER A 4 -5.14 12.23 33.17
CA SER A 4 -4.71 11.88 31.83
C SER A 4 -5.96 11.68 30.98
N PHE A 5 -6.25 12.64 30.10
CA PHE A 5 -7.21 12.43 29.02
C PHE A 5 -6.51 11.55 27.98
N ALA A 6 -6.89 10.28 27.91
CA ALA A 6 -6.61 9.50 26.71
C ALA A 6 -7.39 10.16 25.55
N PRO A 7 -6.73 10.62 24.48
CA PRO A 7 -7.44 11.18 23.35
C PRO A 7 -8.40 10.10 22.80
N ALA A 8 -9.63 10.49 22.47
CA ALA A 8 -10.52 9.63 21.72
C ALA A 8 -9.81 9.21 20.42
N SER A 9 -9.85 7.91 20.07
CA SER A 9 -9.17 7.41 18.88
C SER A 9 -9.64 8.20 17.66
N GLN A 10 -8.72 8.85 16.95
CA GLN A 10 -9.02 9.64 15.74
C GLN A 10 -9.57 8.78 14.59
N GLY A 11 -9.42 7.46 14.69
CA GLY A 11 -9.90 6.47 13.75
C GLY A 11 -8.98 5.26 13.73
N ARG A 12 -9.26 4.30 12.84
CA ARG A 12 -8.38 3.17 12.55
C ARG A 12 -7.74 3.35 11.18
N ILE A 13 -6.46 3.03 11.08
CA ILE A 13 -5.68 3.08 9.84
C ILE A 13 -5.27 1.66 9.48
N ALA A 14 -5.49 1.28 8.23
CA ALA A 14 -4.96 0.04 7.67
C ALA A 14 -3.77 0.37 6.75
N LEU A 15 -2.57 -0.04 7.13
CA LEU A 15 -1.36 0.11 6.32
C LEU A 15 -1.19 -1.09 5.40
N LEU A 16 -0.92 -0.85 4.12
CA LEU A 16 -0.56 -1.90 3.16
C LEU A 16 0.58 -1.42 2.28
N GLY A 17 1.67 -2.17 2.23
CA GLY A 17 2.75 -1.90 1.29
C GLY A 17 2.52 -2.55 -0.07
N ALA A 18 2.94 -1.83 -1.09
CA ALA A 18 2.90 -2.24 -2.48
C ALA A 18 4.24 -1.87 -3.12
N PRO A 19 5.26 -2.75 -2.97
CA PRO A 19 6.64 -2.53 -3.39
C PRO A 19 6.79 -2.69 -4.91
N ILE A 20 5.97 -1.96 -5.68
CA ILE A 20 5.98 -1.97 -7.14
C ILE A 20 7.17 -1.12 -7.60
N GLU A 21 8.05 -1.71 -8.41
CA GLU A 21 9.20 -1.02 -9.02
C GLU A 21 9.16 -1.03 -10.55
N VAL A 22 8.39 -1.93 -11.15
CA VAL A 22 8.42 -2.16 -12.60
C VAL A 22 7.88 -1.01 -13.45
N GLY A 23 7.10 -0.10 -12.84
CA GLY A 23 6.68 1.16 -13.44
C GLY A 23 7.70 2.29 -13.26
N ALA A 24 8.71 2.14 -12.39
CA ALA A 24 9.76 3.14 -12.20
C ALA A 24 10.88 3.02 -13.24
N SER A 25 11.34 4.16 -13.74
CA SER A 25 12.54 4.24 -14.58
C SER A 25 13.86 4.03 -13.81
N ARG A 26 13.80 3.86 -12.48
CA ARG A 26 14.95 3.73 -11.58
C ARG A 26 14.68 2.69 -10.50
N ARG A 27 15.75 1.98 -10.09
CA ARG A 27 15.72 1.05 -8.96
C ARG A 27 15.65 1.79 -7.62
N GLY A 28 15.10 1.12 -6.61
CA GLY A 28 14.95 1.59 -5.23
C GLY A 28 13.50 1.85 -4.82
N ALA A 29 12.56 1.87 -5.77
CA ALA A 29 11.14 2.12 -5.47
C ALA A 29 10.57 1.01 -4.57
N LEU A 30 10.94 -0.26 -4.79
CA LEU A 30 10.49 -1.38 -3.96
C LEU A 30 10.83 -1.23 -2.46
N MET A 31 11.82 -0.39 -2.11
CA MET A 31 12.26 -0.20 -0.73
C MET A 31 11.36 0.77 0.05
N GLY A 32 10.45 1.49 -0.61
CA GLY A 32 9.58 2.49 -0.01
C GLY A 32 8.83 1.99 1.25
N PRO A 33 8.10 0.86 1.18
CA PRO A 33 7.35 0.34 2.33
C PRO A 33 8.27 0.01 3.52
N ALA A 34 9.37 -0.70 3.27
CA ALA A 34 10.33 -1.05 4.32
C ALA A 34 11.03 0.18 4.91
N GLY A 35 11.37 1.17 4.07
CA GLY A 35 12.00 2.41 4.50
C GLY A 35 11.09 3.25 5.39
N LEU A 36 9.82 3.40 5.02
CA LEU A 36 8.83 4.13 5.82
C LEU A 36 8.55 3.46 7.17
N ARG A 37 8.46 2.12 7.19
CA ARG A 37 8.34 1.38 8.45
C ARG A 37 9.58 1.55 9.33
N THR A 38 10.77 1.44 8.76
CA THR A 38 12.04 1.63 9.47
C THR A 38 12.18 3.05 10.02
N ALA A 39 11.66 4.04 9.32
CA ALA A 39 11.63 5.44 9.77
C ALA A 39 10.62 5.72 10.91
N GLY A 40 9.86 4.71 11.35
CA GLY A 40 8.96 4.83 12.50
C GLY A 40 7.54 5.31 12.16
N LEU A 41 7.10 5.17 10.89
CA LEU A 41 5.78 5.64 10.46
C LEU A 41 4.63 5.16 11.36
N VAL A 42 4.63 3.88 11.77
CA VAL A 42 3.60 3.31 12.64
C VAL A 42 3.51 4.07 13.97
N GLY A 43 4.65 4.24 14.65
CA GLY A 43 4.71 4.96 15.92
C GLY A 43 4.30 6.43 15.81
N VAL A 44 4.63 7.09 14.69
CA VAL A 44 4.16 8.46 14.42
C VAL A 44 2.63 8.50 14.32
N LEU A 45 2.02 7.60 13.55
CA LEU A 45 0.55 7.53 13.40
C LEU A 45 -0.15 7.21 14.74
N GLU A 46 0.42 6.30 15.53
CA GLU A 46 -0.09 5.97 16.87
C GLU A 46 0.02 7.17 17.82
N SER A 47 1.13 7.92 17.76
CA SER A 47 1.32 9.14 18.59
C SER A 47 0.32 10.25 18.26
N LEU A 48 -0.26 10.24 17.06
CA LEU A 48 -1.33 11.16 16.63
C LEU A 48 -2.72 10.70 17.09
N GLY A 49 -2.83 9.54 17.74
CA GLY A 49 -4.08 9.00 18.30
C GLY A 49 -4.85 8.06 17.38
N TYR A 50 -4.22 7.52 16.32
CA TYR A 50 -4.83 6.49 15.47
C TYR A 50 -4.50 5.08 15.99
N ALA A 51 -5.42 4.14 15.83
CA ALA A 51 -5.09 2.72 15.94
C ALA A 51 -4.62 2.22 14.57
N VAL A 52 -3.43 1.62 14.49
CA VAL A 52 -2.81 1.22 13.23
C VAL A 52 -2.80 -0.31 13.12
N SER A 53 -3.34 -0.83 12.03
CA SER A 53 -3.22 -2.24 11.61
C SER A 53 -2.30 -2.32 10.41
N ASP A 54 -1.14 -2.97 10.56
CA ASP A 54 -0.21 -3.19 9.44
C ASP A 54 -0.49 -4.54 8.77
N HIS A 55 -0.94 -4.50 7.52
CA HIS A 55 -1.28 -5.68 6.72
C HIS A 55 -0.08 -6.22 5.93
N GLY A 56 1.13 -5.72 6.18
CA GLY A 56 2.34 -6.13 5.49
C GLY A 56 2.39 -5.60 4.05
N ASP A 57 3.02 -6.37 3.17
CA ASP A 57 3.21 -6.00 1.77
C ASP A 57 2.51 -7.00 0.85
N ILE A 58 2.02 -6.51 -0.29
CA ILE A 58 1.72 -7.37 -1.44
C ILE A 58 3.05 -7.87 -2.00
N LEU A 59 3.15 -9.18 -2.19
CA LEU A 59 4.37 -9.84 -2.63
C LEU A 59 4.17 -10.45 -4.02
N PRO A 60 5.25 -10.68 -4.79
CA PRO A 60 5.14 -11.26 -6.13
C PRO A 60 4.38 -12.60 -6.18
N ARG A 61 4.40 -13.38 -5.09
CA ARG A 61 3.65 -14.63 -4.96
C ARG A 61 2.12 -14.45 -4.87
N ASP A 62 1.66 -13.24 -4.55
CA ASP A 62 0.25 -12.89 -4.43
C ASP A 62 -0.34 -12.46 -5.79
N LEU A 63 0.51 -12.35 -6.82
CA LEU A 63 0.11 -11.91 -8.16
C LEU A 63 -0.44 -13.06 -8.97
N THR A 64 -1.61 -12.84 -9.59
CA THR A 64 -2.12 -13.73 -10.64
C THR A 64 -1.55 -13.29 -11.98
N PRO A 65 -0.88 -14.18 -12.73
CA PRO A 65 -0.38 -13.86 -14.06
C PRO A 65 -1.49 -13.30 -14.97
N VAL A 66 -1.13 -12.32 -15.79
CA VAL A 66 -2.02 -11.76 -16.83
C VAL A 66 -1.48 -12.20 -18.18
N ASP A 67 -2.26 -13.02 -18.87
CA ASP A 67 -1.95 -13.48 -20.23
C ASP A 67 -2.61 -12.58 -21.28
N GLY A 68 -2.00 -12.53 -22.47
CA GLY A 68 -2.53 -11.80 -23.63
C GLY A 68 -1.51 -10.89 -24.29
N PRO A 69 -1.82 -10.38 -25.49
CA PRO A 69 -0.94 -9.47 -26.20
C PRO A 69 -0.85 -8.12 -25.46
N ALA A 70 0.37 -7.75 -25.09
CA ALA A 70 0.64 -6.43 -24.55
C ALA A 70 0.57 -5.37 -25.68
N PRO A 71 0.02 -4.17 -25.41
CA PRO A 71 0.09 -3.05 -26.36
C PRO A 71 1.53 -2.71 -26.71
N ALA A 72 1.80 -2.37 -27.98
CA ALA A 72 3.16 -2.11 -28.48
C ALA A 72 3.94 -1.03 -27.70
N ASN A 73 3.23 -0.09 -27.08
CA ASN A 73 3.81 1.06 -26.40
C ASN A 73 3.73 0.94 -24.86
N ALA A 74 3.41 -0.24 -24.33
CA ALA A 74 3.23 -0.49 -22.90
C ALA A 74 4.29 -1.46 -22.36
N ARG A 75 5.37 -0.90 -21.80
CA ARG A 75 6.43 -1.71 -21.16
C ARG A 75 5.89 -2.38 -19.90
N PHE A 76 6.27 -3.65 -19.70
CA PHE A 76 5.89 -4.45 -18.52
C PHE A 76 4.37 -4.55 -18.27
N TYR A 77 3.55 -4.40 -19.33
CA TYR A 77 2.10 -4.32 -19.23
C TYR A 77 1.46 -5.44 -18.38
N ASN A 78 1.78 -6.70 -18.69
CA ASN A 78 1.19 -7.85 -17.99
C ASN A 78 1.57 -7.90 -16.51
N GLU A 79 2.82 -7.52 -16.18
CA GLU A 79 3.29 -7.48 -14.79
C GLU A 79 2.62 -6.35 -14.01
N ILE A 80 2.55 -5.15 -14.58
CA ILE A 80 1.82 -4.02 -13.99
C ILE A 80 0.34 -4.38 -13.81
N ALA A 81 -0.29 -5.03 -14.79
CA ALA A 81 -1.68 -5.47 -14.70
C ALA A 81 -1.89 -6.49 -13.55
N ALA A 82 -0.95 -7.42 -13.36
CA ALA A 82 -1.00 -8.37 -12.25
C ALA A 82 -0.94 -7.65 -10.89
N TRP A 83 -0.03 -6.68 -10.75
CA TRP A 83 0.08 -5.83 -9.57
C TRP A 83 -1.20 -5.04 -9.30
N MET A 84 -1.79 -4.42 -10.31
CA MET A 84 -3.02 -3.63 -10.14
C MET A 84 -4.20 -4.48 -9.70
N ARG A 85 -4.34 -5.70 -10.25
CA ARG A 85 -5.39 -6.64 -9.84
C ARG A 85 -5.25 -7.04 -8.37
N ALA A 86 -4.04 -7.38 -7.94
CA ALA A 86 -3.77 -7.72 -6.55
C ALA A 86 -4.02 -6.52 -5.62
N LEU A 87 -3.52 -5.33 -5.98
CA LEU A 87 -3.70 -4.12 -5.19
C LEU A 87 -5.17 -3.71 -5.08
N SER A 88 -5.92 -3.74 -6.17
CA SER A 88 -7.34 -3.38 -6.18
C SER A 88 -8.17 -4.32 -5.29
N ALA A 89 -7.91 -5.63 -5.33
CA ALA A 89 -8.59 -6.59 -4.45
C ALA A 89 -8.31 -6.29 -2.96
N ARG A 90 -7.04 -6.06 -2.59
CA ARG A 90 -6.66 -5.73 -1.21
C ARG A 90 -7.19 -4.36 -0.78
N ALA A 91 -7.15 -3.36 -1.66
CA ALA A 91 -7.68 -2.02 -1.41
C ALA A 91 -9.18 -2.07 -1.11
N TYR A 92 -9.94 -2.84 -1.90
CA TYR A 92 -11.36 -3.05 -1.69
C TYR A 92 -11.65 -3.68 -0.32
N GLU A 93 -10.93 -4.74 0.05
CA GLU A 93 -11.09 -5.40 1.37
C GLU A 93 -10.83 -4.42 2.53
N LEU A 94 -9.76 -3.63 2.45
CA LEU A 94 -9.40 -2.66 3.48
C LEU A 94 -10.44 -1.54 3.56
N ALA A 95 -10.85 -0.97 2.43
CA ALA A 95 -11.88 0.07 2.42
C ALA A 95 -13.21 -0.43 3.01
N ARG A 96 -13.57 -1.70 2.77
CA ARG A 96 -14.80 -2.31 3.30
C ARG A 96 -14.75 -2.59 4.81
N SER A 97 -13.57 -2.59 5.43
CA SER A 97 -13.39 -2.78 6.87
C SER A 97 -13.85 -1.58 7.71
N GLY A 98 -14.00 -0.41 7.07
CA GLY A 98 -14.26 0.87 7.75
C GLY A 98 -13.01 1.57 8.25
N ASP A 99 -11.83 0.97 8.07
CA ASP A 99 -10.54 1.59 8.38
C ASP A 99 -10.10 2.48 7.22
N THR A 100 -9.36 3.55 7.52
CA THR A 100 -8.76 4.41 6.50
C THR A 100 -7.54 3.70 5.91
N PRO A 101 -7.56 3.25 4.64
CA PRO A 101 -6.41 2.59 4.04
C PRO A 101 -5.32 3.60 3.70
N ILE A 102 -4.08 3.28 4.08
CA ILE A 102 -2.87 4.00 3.67
C ILE A 102 -1.97 3.03 2.92
N PHE A 103 -1.77 3.28 1.63
CA PHE A 103 -0.90 2.48 0.78
C PHE A 103 0.52 3.03 0.78
N LEU A 104 1.48 2.19 1.19
CA LEU A 104 2.91 2.50 1.12
C LEU A 104 3.40 2.10 -0.26
N GLY A 105 3.64 3.08 -1.11
CA GLY A 105 4.04 2.83 -2.49
C GLY A 105 5.50 2.41 -2.64
N GLY A 106 5.79 1.91 -3.83
CA GLY A 106 7.09 2.06 -4.46
C GLY A 106 7.04 3.15 -5.54
N ASP A 107 6.54 2.81 -6.72
CA ASP A 107 6.36 3.74 -7.85
C ASP A 107 4.93 4.34 -7.94
N HIS A 108 4.74 5.28 -8.87
CA HIS A 108 3.46 5.99 -9.05
C HIS A 108 2.35 5.14 -9.68
N SER A 109 2.66 3.99 -10.29
CA SER A 109 1.64 3.11 -10.90
C SER A 109 0.67 2.55 -9.86
N LEU A 110 1.08 2.53 -8.58
CA LEU A 110 0.24 2.24 -7.42
C LEU A 110 -1.15 2.91 -7.48
N SER A 111 -1.19 4.18 -7.89
CA SER A 111 -2.42 4.98 -7.91
C SER A 111 -3.54 4.34 -8.74
N MET A 112 -3.18 3.62 -9.81
CA MET A 112 -4.13 2.94 -10.69
C MET A 112 -4.80 1.74 -10.01
N GLY A 113 -4.18 1.12 -9.01
CA GLY A 113 -4.77 0.00 -8.28
C GLY A 113 -5.45 0.42 -6.97
N SER A 114 -5.08 1.57 -6.39
CA SER A 114 -5.62 2.04 -5.11
C SER A 114 -6.90 2.88 -5.22
N VAL A 115 -7.16 3.52 -6.37
CA VAL A 115 -8.32 4.42 -6.59
C VAL A 115 -9.44 3.76 -7.41
N ASN A 116 -9.14 2.66 -8.11
CA ASN A 116 -10.00 2.02 -9.12
C ASN A 116 -11.37 1.55 -8.62
#